data_AF-A0A523QBL0-F1
#
_entry.id   AF-A0A523QBL0-F1
#
_cell.length_a   1.000
_cell.length_b   1.000
_cell.length_c   1.000
_cell.angle_alpha   90.00
_cell.angle_beta   90.00
_cell.angle_gamma   90.00
#
_symmetry.space_group_name_H-M   'P 1'
#
loop_
_entity.id
_entity.type
_entity.pdbx_description
1 polymer ?
#
loop_
_entity_poly.entity_id
_entity_poly.type
_entity_poly.pdbx_seq_one_letter_code
_entity_poly.pdbx_strand_id
1 'polypeptide(L)'
;MTGCAKNEGWFQPLVPVPGVTPVGEAEMLHALNDPDAMVVDMRSMPEFLAATIPTAVNIPFTEVALRMNDLGCDKAADGKWNCTKAKKLYAFCNGPVCPQSPIAIRAITRDGFPANKIFYYRGGMLDWMALGLTTQPGEF
;
A
#
# COMPACT_ATOMS: atom_id res chain seq x y z
N MET A 1 0.99 -14.96 -19.61
CA MET A 1 0.83 -15.57 -18.27
C MET A 1 0.44 -17.03 -18.42
N THR A 2 0.83 -17.88 -17.48
CA THR A 2 0.43 -19.30 -17.46
C THR A 2 -1.01 -19.45 -16.97
N GLY A 3 -1.73 -20.48 -17.43
CA GLY A 3 -3.13 -20.73 -17.02
C GLY A 3 -3.34 -20.97 -15.51
N CYS A 4 -2.27 -21.15 -14.73
CA CYS A 4 -2.32 -21.30 -13.28
C CYS A 4 -2.23 -19.97 -12.51
N ALA A 5 -2.02 -18.83 -13.19
CA ALA A 5 -1.90 -17.54 -12.52
C ALA A 5 -3.26 -17.12 -11.93
N LYS A 6 -3.33 -16.97 -10.60
CA LYS A 6 -4.56 -16.51 -9.91
C LYS A 6 -4.96 -15.09 -10.27
N ASN A 7 -3.98 -14.23 -10.58
CA ASN A 7 -4.19 -12.85 -10.97
C ASN A 7 -3.64 -12.59 -12.37
N GLU A 8 -4.34 -11.76 -13.11
CA GLU A 8 -3.88 -11.26 -14.40
C GLU A 8 -2.93 -10.06 -14.25
N GLY A 9 -1.91 -9.95 -15.09
CA GLY A 9 -0.97 -8.82 -15.12
C GLY A 9 0.46 -9.17 -15.54
N TRP A 10 1.38 -8.27 -15.22
CA TRP A 10 2.82 -8.41 -15.46
C TRP A 10 3.55 -8.28 -14.14
N PHE A 11 4.64 -9.04 -13.95
CA PHE A 11 5.41 -8.96 -12.72
C PHE A 11 5.92 -7.54 -12.48
N GLN A 12 5.56 -7.02 -11.30
CA GLN A 12 6.01 -5.72 -10.85
C GLN A 12 7.38 -5.86 -10.15
N PRO A 13 8.25 -4.84 -10.24
CA PRO A 13 9.50 -4.81 -9.50
C PRO A 13 9.28 -5.00 -8.00
N LEU A 14 10.21 -5.68 -7.32
CA LEU A 14 10.19 -5.82 -5.87
C LEU A 14 10.29 -4.45 -5.17
N VAL A 15 11.12 -3.56 -5.73
CA VAL A 15 11.31 -2.18 -5.27
C VAL A 15 10.87 -1.25 -6.41
N PRO A 16 9.66 -0.68 -6.37
CA PRO A 16 9.18 0.15 -7.46
C PRO A 16 9.94 1.48 -7.55
N VAL A 17 10.33 2.06 -6.41
CA VAL A 17 11.07 3.32 -6.33
C VAL A 17 12.26 3.15 -5.36
N PRO A 18 13.47 3.64 -5.69
CA PRO A 18 14.60 3.60 -4.76
C PRO A 18 14.25 4.21 -3.40
N GLY A 19 14.66 3.55 -2.32
CA GLY A 19 14.35 3.95 -0.94
C GLY A 19 13.11 3.27 -0.35
N VAL A 20 12.22 2.70 -1.16
CA VAL A 20 11.11 1.87 -0.67
C VAL A 20 11.67 0.58 -0.06
N THR A 21 11.18 0.22 1.12
CA THR A 21 11.56 -1.00 1.82
C THR A 21 10.59 -2.13 1.45
N PRO A 22 11.02 -3.20 0.77
CA PRO A 22 10.17 -4.38 0.58
C PRO A 22 9.98 -5.09 1.92
N VAL A 23 8.77 -5.58 2.18
CA VAL A 23 8.42 -6.28 3.43
C VAL A 23 7.65 -7.57 3.16
N GLY A 24 7.71 -8.50 4.10
CA GLY A 24 6.92 -9.73 4.12
C GLY A 24 5.85 -9.71 5.21
N GLU A 25 5.28 -10.88 5.47
CA GLU A 25 4.16 -11.06 6.40
C GLU A 25 4.56 -10.76 7.85
N ALA A 26 5.78 -11.13 8.23
CA ALA A 26 6.29 -10.85 9.58
C ALA A 26 6.30 -9.35 9.87
N GLU A 27 6.81 -8.52 8.96
CA GLU A 27 6.82 -7.07 9.13
C GLU A 27 5.41 -6.48 9.06
N MET A 28 4.52 -7.02 8.23
CA MET A 28 3.10 -6.63 8.21
C MET A 28 2.42 -6.89 9.55
N LEU A 29 2.64 -8.05 10.17
CA LEU A 29 2.09 -8.38 11.50
C LEU A 29 2.60 -7.43 12.59
N HIS A 30 3.86 -6.99 12.50
CA HIS A 30 4.38 -5.94 13.39
C HIS A 30 3.69 -4.60 13.13
N ALA A 31 3.48 -4.23 11.87
CA ALA A 31 2.82 -2.99 11.48
C ALA A 31 1.38 -2.88 12.00
N LEU A 32 0.65 -4.00 12.06
CA LEU A 32 -0.71 -4.04 12.62
C LEU A 32 -0.80 -3.63 14.09
N ASN A 33 0.33 -3.67 14.82
CA ASN A 33 0.41 -3.31 16.24
C ASN A 33 1.23 -2.02 16.48
N ASP A 34 1.72 -1.37 15.42
CA ASP A 34 2.54 -0.15 15.53
C ASP A 34 1.65 1.09 15.38
N PRO A 35 1.48 1.94 16.42
CA PRO A 35 0.65 3.15 16.35
C PRO A 35 1.19 4.21 15.37
N ASP A 36 2.47 4.14 15.01
CA ASP A 36 3.09 5.03 14.03
C ASP A 36 3.04 4.47 12.60
N ALA A 37 2.50 3.26 12.42
CA ALA A 37 2.28 2.63 11.14
C ALA A 37 0.86 2.86 10.63
N MET A 38 0.74 2.86 9.31
CA MET A 38 -0.53 2.86 8.62
C MET A 38 -0.49 1.78 7.55
N VAL A 39 -1.36 0.78 7.67
CA VAL A 39 -1.56 -0.26 6.67
C VAL A 39 -2.56 0.26 5.65
N VAL A 40 -2.14 0.38 4.39
CA VAL A 40 -2.93 0.99 3.32
C VAL A 40 -3.18 -0.02 2.20
N ASP A 41 -4.46 -0.33 2.03
CA ASP A 41 -4.95 -1.10 0.91
C ASP A 41 -5.11 -0.16 -0.29
N MET A 42 -4.22 -0.29 -1.28
CA MET A 42 -4.22 0.57 -2.47
C MET A 42 -5.11 0.04 -3.59
N ARG A 43 -5.90 -1.01 -3.32
CA ARG A 43 -6.84 -1.59 -4.28
C ARG A 43 -8.03 -0.68 -4.52
N SER A 44 -8.78 -0.99 -5.58
CA SER A 44 -10.07 -0.35 -5.82
C SER A 44 -11.06 -0.69 -4.70
N MET A 45 -12.03 0.21 -4.48
CA MET A 45 -13.03 0.07 -3.41
C MET A 45 -13.75 -1.29 -3.41
N PRO A 46 -14.20 -1.85 -4.57
CA PRO A 46 -14.85 -3.16 -4.57
C PRO A 46 -13.97 -4.30 -4.02
N GLU A 47 -12.67 -4.25 -4.28
CA GLU A 47 -11.71 -5.27 -3.82
C GLU A 47 -11.46 -5.16 -2.31
N PHE A 48 -11.40 -3.93 -1.79
CA PHE A 48 -11.29 -3.65 -0.36
C PHE A 48 -12.54 -4.11 0.40
N LEU A 49 -13.73 -3.76 -0.10
CA LEU A 49 -15.02 -4.15 0.50
C LEU A 49 -15.20 -5.68 0.54
N ALA A 50 -14.66 -6.39 -0.46
CA ALA A 50 -14.76 -7.85 -0.50
C ALA A 50 -13.98 -8.53 0.64
N ALA A 51 -12.71 -8.15 0.85
CA ALA A 51 -11.87 -8.59 1.96
C ALA A 51 -10.55 -7.83 1.96
N THR A 52 -10.07 -7.43 3.12
CA THR A 52 -8.79 -6.74 3.32
C THR A 52 -8.07 -7.24 4.58
N ILE A 53 -6.83 -6.80 4.76
CA ILE A 53 -6.05 -7.04 5.99
C ILE A 53 -6.71 -6.25 7.14
N PRO A 54 -6.88 -6.83 8.34
CA PRO A 54 -7.41 -6.11 9.49
C PRO A 54 -6.70 -4.77 9.70
N THR A 55 -7.43 -3.77 10.19
CA THR A 55 -6.95 -2.38 10.41
C THR A 55 -6.47 -1.63 9.17
N ALA A 56 -6.52 -2.23 7.97
CA ALA A 56 -6.12 -1.54 6.75
C ALA A 56 -7.13 -0.43 6.40
N VAL A 57 -6.60 0.71 5.96
CA VAL A 57 -7.39 1.82 5.42
C VAL A 57 -7.31 1.78 3.90
N ASN A 58 -8.44 1.90 3.22
CA ASN A 58 -8.45 1.98 1.76
C ASN A 58 -8.11 3.40 1.28
N ILE A 59 -7.06 3.49 0.48
CA ILE A 59 -6.76 4.68 -0.30
C ILE A 59 -6.41 4.21 -1.71
N PRO A 60 -7.38 4.18 -2.63
CA PRO A 60 -7.18 3.65 -3.98
C PRO A 60 -5.99 4.31 -4.68
N PHE A 61 -5.28 3.54 -5.50
CA PHE A 61 -4.10 4.02 -6.22
C PHE A 61 -4.34 5.27 -7.09
N THR A 62 -5.58 5.49 -7.53
CA THR A 62 -6.02 6.67 -8.30
C THR A 62 -6.18 7.93 -7.45
N GLU A 63 -6.31 7.79 -6.13
CA GLU A 63 -6.65 8.88 -5.21
C GLU A 63 -5.51 9.24 -4.26
N VAL A 64 -4.60 8.32 -3.98
CA VAL A 64 -3.61 8.46 -2.89
C VAL A 64 -2.76 9.73 -2.98
N ALA A 65 -2.40 10.17 -4.19
CA ALA A 65 -1.61 11.40 -4.41
C ALA A 65 -2.39 12.67 -4.05
N LEU A 66 -3.73 12.63 -4.14
CA LEU A 66 -4.62 13.72 -3.75
C LEU A 66 -4.94 13.67 -2.25
N ARG A 67 -4.73 12.51 -1.61
CA ARG A 67 -5.07 12.23 -0.21
C ARG A 67 -3.82 12.10 0.69
N MET A 68 -2.72 12.78 0.34
CA MET A 68 -1.49 12.72 1.16
C MET A 68 -1.66 13.25 2.59
N ASN A 69 -2.70 14.05 2.87
CA ASN A 69 -3.09 14.41 4.24
C ASN A 69 -3.38 13.19 5.11
N ASP A 70 -4.03 12.16 4.55
CA ASP A 70 -4.36 10.92 5.26
C ASP A 70 -3.09 10.15 5.67
N LEU A 71 -1.97 10.42 4.99
CA LEU A 71 -0.66 9.81 5.24
C LEU A 71 0.20 10.62 6.23
N GLY A 72 -0.32 11.71 6.78
CA GLY A 72 0.40 12.59 7.71
C GLY A 72 1.27 13.66 7.03
N CYS A 73 0.96 14.01 5.78
CA CYS A 73 1.55 15.18 5.12
C CYS A 73 0.63 16.40 5.23
N ASP A 74 1.17 17.60 5.23
CA ASP A 74 0.40 18.84 5.20
C ASP A 74 0.65 19.58 3.88
N LYS A 75 -0.37 20.22 3.31
CA LYS A 75 -0.16 21.08 2.13
C LYS A 75 0.42 22.42 2.57
N ALA A 76 1.66 22.70 2.18
CA ALA A 76 2.35 23.94 2.52
C ALA A 76 1.81 25.14 1.70
N ALA A 77 2.13 26.35 2.15
CA ALA A 77 1.69 27.59 1.53
C ALA A 77 2.19 27.77 0.08
N ASP A 78 3.30 27.13 -0.28
CA ASP A 78 3.87 27.13 -1.64
C ASP A 78 3.23 26.05 -2.55
N GLY A 79 2.20 25.36 -2.06
CA GLY A 79 1.47 24.32 -2.78
C GLY A 79 2.12 22.93 -2.75
N LYS A 80 3.31 22.78 -2.15
CA LYS A 80 3.99 21.49 -2.01
C LYS A 80 3.52 20.71 -0.78
N TRP A 81 3.76 19.41 -0.80
CA TRP A 81 3.52 18.56 0.36
C TRP A 81 4.68 18.65 1.36
N ASN A 82 4.35 18.92 2.62
CA ASN A 82 5.24 18.79 3.77
C ASN A 82 4.97 17.46 4.47
N CYS A 83 5.83 16.48 4.24
CA CYS A 83 5.69 15.13 4.81
C CYS A 83 6.62 14.88 6.00
N THR A 84 7.02 15.91 6.74
CA THR A 84 7.89 15.78 7.92
C THR A 84 7.27 14.92 9.03
N LYS A 85 5.93 14.90 9.12
CA LYS A 85 5.15 14.08 10.06
C LYS A 85 4.57 12.80 9.43
N ALA A 86 5.04 12.42 8.25
CA ALA A 86 4.53 11.24 7.57
C ALA A 86 4.71 9.96 8.40
N LYS A 87 3.63 9.17 8.43
CA LYS A 87 3.59 7.85 9.07
C LYS A 87 4.42 6.83 8.30
N LYS A 88 4.72 5.69 8.94
CA LYS A 88 5.26 4.53 8.21
C LYS A 88 4.14 3.92 7.38
N LEU A 89 4.25 3.99 6.06
CA LEU A 89 3.23 3.55 5.13
C LEU A 89 3.48 2.10 4.72
N TYR A 90 2.65 1.17 5.19
CA TYR A 90 2.65 -0.22 4.77
C TYR A 90 1.63 -0.43 3.64
N ALA A 91 2.10 -0.39 2.41
CA ALA A 91 1.26 -0.41 1.22
C ALA A 91 1.15 -1.81 0.61
N PHE A 92 -0.04 -2.20 0.17
CA PHE A 92 -0.24 -3.48 -0.53
C PHE A 92 -1.35 -3.41 -1.60
N CYS A 93 -1.40 -4.44 -2.46
CA CYS A 93 -2.47 -4.70 -3.43
C CYS A 93 -2.80 -6.21 -3.42
N ASN A 94 -3.21 -6.81 -4.54
CA ASN A 94 -3.51 -8.23 -4.62
C ASN A 94 -2.26 -9.10 -4.68
N GLY A 95 -1.15 -8.62 -5.21
CA GLY A 95 0.08 -9.42 -5.23
C GLY A 95 1.08 -9.03 -6.32
N PRO A 96 2.04 -9.93 -6.65
CA PRO A 96 3.20 -9.68 -7.50
C PRO A 96 2.95 -9.07 -8.89
N VAL A 97 1.77 -9.29 -9.46
CA VAL A 97 1.39 -8.82 -10.80
C VAL A 97 0.46 -7.60 -10.79
N CYS A 98 -0.01 -7.18 -9.60
CA CYS A 98 -0.89 -6.02 -9.48
C CYS A 98 -0.10 -4.71 -9.62
N PRO A 99 -0.43 -3.84 -10.58
CA PRO A 99 0.27 -2.57 -10.77
C PRO A 99 -0.20 -1.44 -9.84
N GLN A 100 -1.30 -1.61 -9.09
CA GLN A 100 -1.95 -0.52 -8.35
C GLN A 100 -1.02 0.09 -7.28
N SER A 101 -0.46 -0.69 -6.35
CA SER A 101 0.48 -0.12 -5.36
C SER A 101 1.75 0.46 -5.99
N PRO A 102 2.40 -0.18 -6.99
CA PRO A 102 3.51 0.46 -7.70
C PRO A 102 3.15 1.81 -8.36
N ILE A 103 1.97 1.94 -8.97
CA ILE A 103 1.50 3.22 -9.53
C ILE A 103 1.34 4.27 -8.42
N ALA A 104 0.65 3.89 -7.34
CA ALA A 104 0.45 4.73 -6.16
C ALA A 104 1.76 5.22 -5.53
N ILE A 105 2.68 4.28 -5.26
CA ILE A 105 3.99 4.56 -4.65
C ILE A 105 4.80 5.53 -5.52
N ARG A 106 4.80 5.33 -6.85
CA ARG A 106 5.44 6.27 -7.79
C ARG A 106 4.81 7.66 -7.72
N ALA A 107 3.48 7.73 -7.68
CA ALA A 107 2.76 9.01 -7.65
C ALA A 107 3.06 9.79 -6.36
N ILE A 108 2.90 9.18 -5.19
CA ILE A 108 3.16 9.88 -3.92
C ILE A 108 4.63 10.27 -3.75
N THR A 109 5.57 9.43 -4.22
CA THR A 109 7.00 9.75 -4.12
C THR A 109 7.38 10.90 -5.06
N ARG A 110 6.83 10.92 -6.29
CA ARG A 110 6.96 12.05 -7.22
C ARG A 110 6.46 13.35 -6.59
N ASP A 111 5.39 13.26 -5.81
CA ASP A 111 4.74 14.43 -5.21
C ASP A 111 5.33 14.81 -3.84
N GLY A 112 6.38 14.11 -3.38
CA GLY A 112 7.20 14.50 -2.23
C GLY A 112 7.05 13.63 -0.98
N PHE A 113 6.28 12.53 -1.04
CA PHE A 113 6.25 11.57 0.06
C PHE A 113 7.61 10.88 0.21
N PRO A 114 8.17 10.77 1.44
CA PRO A 114 9.49 10.19 1.66
C PRO A 114 9.51 8.69 1.36
N ALA A 115 10.27 8.28 0.33
CA ALA A 115 10.36 6.88 -0.10
C ALA A 115 10.80 5.93 1.03
N ASN A 116 11.70 6.38 1.91
CA ASN A 116 12.20 5.61 3.07
C ASN A 116 11.16 5.40 4.19
N LYS A 117 9.96 5.99 4.07
CA LYS A 117 8.80 5.73 4.93
C LYS A 117 7.82 4.74 4.31
N ILE A 118 8.07 4.25 3.09
CA ILE A 118 7.21 3.31 2.38
C ILE A 118 7.75 1.89 2.57
N PHE A 119 6.90 1.04 3.13
CA PHE A 119 7.08 -0.39 3.31
C PHE A 119 6.12 -1.09 2.37
N TYR A 120 6.64 -1.76 1.34
CA TYR A 120 5.82 -2.35 0.28
C TYR A 120 5.68 -3.86 0.46
N TYR A 121 4.49 -4.30 0.82
CA TYR A 121 4.13 -5.71 0.88
C TYR A 121 3.65 -6.18 -0.50
N ARG A 122 4.61 -6.65 -1.31
CA ARG A 122 4.37 -7.08 -2.69
C ARG A 122 3.51 -8.34 -2.79
N GLY A 123 3.57 -9.21 -1.79
CA GLY A 123 2.78 -10.44 -1.73
C GLY A 123 1.28 -10.17 -1.73
N GLY A 124 0.87 -9.07 -1.10
CA GLY A 124 -0.50 -8.58 -1.14
C GLY A 124 -1.50 -9.58 -0.59
N MET A 125 -2.77 -9.42 -1.00
CA MET A 125 -3.84 -10.30 -0.56
C MET A 125 -3.67 -11.76 -1.02
N LEU A 126 -3.00 -12.02 -2.14
CA LEU A 126 -2.73 -13.38 -2.61
C LEU A 126 -1.92 -14.18 -1.59
N ASP A 127 -0.77 -13.65 -1.17
CA ASP A 127 0.11 -14.33 -0.23
C ASP A 127 -0.54 -14.35 1.17
N TRP A 128 -1.18 -13.25 1.57
CA TRP A 128 -1.90 -13.16 2.85
C TRP A 128 -2.97 -14.24 3.01
N MET A 129 -3.83 -14.40 1.99
CA MET A 129 -4.88 -15.40 2.00
C MET A 129 -4.35 -16.82 1.79
N ALA A 130 -3.28 -17.01 1.00
CA ALA A 130 -2.64 -18.31 0.81
C ALA A 130 -2.06 -18.87 2.12
N LEU A 131 -1.63 -17.99 3.02
CA LEU A 131 -1.12 -18.34 4.34
C LEU A 131 -2.22 -18.50 5.41
N GLY A 132 -3.49 -18.28 5.05
CA GLY A 132 -4.63 -18.40 5.96
C GLY A 132 -4.69 -17.31 7.02
N LEU A 133 -4.07 -16.14 6.76
CA LEU A 133 -4.11 -15.01 7.68
C LEU A 133 -5.49 -14.34 7.67
N THR A 134 -5.89 -13.79 8.81
CA THR A 134 -7.21 -13.19 9.02
C THR A 134 -7.49 -12.09 8.02
N THR A 135 -8.72 -12.06 7.47
CA THR A 135 -9.24 -10.98 6.65
C THR A 135 -10.55 -10.48 7.21
N GLN A 136 -10.90 -9.23 6.91
CA GLN A 136 -12.22 -8.65 7.20
C GLN A 136 -12.77 -7.92 5.98
N PRO A 137 -14.10 -7.79 5.82
CA PRO A 137 -14.66 -6.85 4.86
C PRO A 137 -14.17 -5.43 5.17
N GLY A 138 -13.95 -4.63 4.12
CA GLY A 138 -13.70 -3.20 4.28
C GLY A 138 -14.93 -2.47 4.84
N GLU A 139 -14.71 -1.48 5.71
CA GLU A 139 -15.76 -0.61 6.25
C GLU A 139 -15.67 0.79 5.61
N PHE A 140 -16.82 1.47 5.51
CA PHE A 140 -16.95 2.81 4.90
C PHE A 140 -16.53 3.94 5.85
#